data_AF-A0A0D3KSL5-F1
#
_entry.id   AF-A0A0D3KSL5-F1
#
_cell.length_a   1.000
_cell.length_b   1.000
_cell.length_c   1.000
_cell.angle_alpha   90.00
_cell.angle_beta   90.00
_cell.angle_gamma   90.00
#
_symmetry.space_group_name_H-M   'P 1'
#
loop_
_entity.id
_entity.type
_entity.pdbx_description
1 polymer ?
#
loop_
_entity_poly.entity_id
_entity_poly.type
_entity_poly.pdbx_seq_one_letter_code
_entity_poly.pdbx_strand_id
1 'polypeptide(L)'
;MRSESGAEAGVGSVGKIVAVASCKGGVGKSTTAVNLACALAAAGRRVGLVDVDVHGPSLPTMVGGRWGEVTSCLLDRLLQVDGELLVPLEAHGLKLMSMGFINPGALPLRGAKVTPIVQQLIGRTAWGELDYLIVDMPPGTGDVQLTLSQDFEVSAAVLVTTPQRLSFVDVVKGVEMFDKVGIPTVAVMENMA
;
A
#
# COMPACT_ATOMS: atom_id res chain seq x y z
N MET A 1 -16.56 -29.37 16.20
CA MET A 1 -16.20 -28.81 14.88
C MET A 1 -16.77 -27.40 14.80
N ARG A 2 -15.97 -26.38 15.15
CA ARG A 2 -16.33 -24.99 14.90
C ARG A 2 -15.88 -24.68 13.48
N SER A 3 -16.80 -24.22 12.64
CA SER A 3 -16.52 -23.76 11.30
C SER A 3 -15.52 -22.61 11.36
N GLU A 4 -14.32 -22.82 10.81
CA GLU A 4 -13.43 -21.74 10.44
C GLU A 4 -14.16 -20.90 9.38
N SER A 5 -14.55 -19.68 9.75
CA SER A 5 -15.00 -18.69 8.79
C SER A 5 -13.89 -18.52 7.76
N GLY A 6 -14.11 -18.95 6.52
CA GLY A 6 -13.13 -18.80 5.44
C GLY A 6 -12.75 -17.33 5.33
N ALA A 7 -11.50 -17.00 5.63
CA ALA A 7 -11.00 -15.64 5.47
C ALA A 7 -11.11 -15.29 3.98
N GLU A 8 -11.97 -14.35 3.65
CA GLU A 8 -12.12 -13.88 2.28
C GLU A 8 -10.81 -13.22 1.83
N ALA A 9 -10.33 -13.61 0.66
CA ALA A 9 -9.06 -13.15 0.10
C ALA A 9 -9.22 -11.77 -0.52
N GLY A 10 -8.24 -10.90 -0.32
CA GLY A 10 -8.18 -9.63 -1.03
C GLY A 10 -9.18 -8.61 -0.52
N VAL A 11 -9.66 -7.76 -1.43
CA VAL A 11 -10.34 -6.50 -1.07
C VAL A 11 -11.87 -6.57 -1.06
N GLY A 12 -12.47 -7.76 -1.23
CA GLY A 12 -13.94 -7.91 -1.37
C GLY A 12 -14.74 -7.38 -0.18
N SER A 13 -14.17 -7.44 1.03
CA SER A 13 -14.77 -6.94 2.27
C SER A 13 -14.17 -5.61 2.76
N VAL A 14 -13.51 -4.85 1.86
CA VAL A 14 -12.91 -3.55 2.18
C VAL A 14 -13.85 -2.42 1.77
N GLY A 15 -14.23 -1.56 2.72
CA GLY A 15 -15.17 -0.46 2.47
C GLY A 15 -14.64 0.64 1.55
N LYS A 16 -13.42 1.15 1.82
CA LYS A 16 -12.75 2.19 1.00
C LYS A 16 -11.28 1.90 0.83
N ILE A 17 -10.78 2.05 -0.39
CA ILE A 17 -9.35 1.99 -0.70
C ILE A 17 -8.85 3.41 -0.96
N VAL A 18 -7.83 3.84 -0.22
CA VAL A 18 -7.26 5.19 -0.33
C VAL A 18 -5.80 5.07 -0.77
N ALA A 19 -5.48 5.61 -1.93
CA ALA A 19 -4.12 5.69 -2.42
C ALA A 19 -3.39 6.88 -1.79
N VAL A 20 -2.21 6.64 -1.23
CA VAL A 20 -1.27 7.68 -0.81
C VAL A 20 -0.12 7.67 -1.81
N ALA A 21 -0.02 8.74 -2.60
CA ALA A 21 0.91 8.80 -3.72
C ALA A 21 1.78 10.06 -3.68
N SER A 22 2.92 9.99 -4.36
CA SER A 22 3.80 11.13 -4.57
C SER A 22 4.47 11.03 -5.92
N CYS A 23 4.73 12.17 -6.54
CA CYS A 23 5.36 12.20 -7.86
C CYS A 23 6.89 12.14 -7.79
N LYS A 24 7.46 12.20 -6.57
CA LYS A 24 8.89 12.08 -6.26
C LYS A 24 9.12 11.20 -5.04
N GLY A 25 10.29 10.57 -4.98
CA GLY A 25 10.78 9.91 -3.77
C GLY A 25 11.23 10.92 -2.72
N GLY A 26 11.22 10.52 -1.45
CA GLY A 26 11.76 11.32 -0.35
C GLY A 26 10.86 12.44 0.20
N VAL A 27 9.62 12.59 -0.27
CA VAL A 27 8.68 13.62 0.22
C VAL A 27 7.96 13.24 1.54
N GLY A 28 8.24 12.05 2.10
CA GLY A 28 7.56 11.53 3.30
C GLY A 28 6.17 10.93 3.03
N LYS A 29 5.96 10.41 1.81
CA LYS A 29 4.75 9.66 1.42
C LYS A 29 4.42 8.53 2.40
N SER A 30 5.35 7.62 2.64
CA SER A 30 5.15 6.47 3.54
C SER A 30 4.92 6.90 4.98
N THR A 31 5.59 7.96 5.43
CA THR A 31 5.33 8.58 6.74
C THR A 31 3.90 9.08 6.85
N THR A 32 3.41 9.75 5.81
CA THR A 32 2.03 10.23 5.75
C THR A 32 1.04 9.06 5.72
N ALA A 33 1.31 8.01 4.94
CA ALA A 33 0.46 6.82 4.86
C ALA A 33 0.32 6.11 6.22
N VAL A 34 1.44 5.89 6.92
CA VAL A 34 1.45 5.29 8.26
C VAL A 34 0.66 6.15 9.25
N ASN A 35 0.92 7.46 9.29
CA ASN A 35 0.21 8.35 10.23
C ASN A 35 -1.29 8.44 9.94
N LEU A 36 -1.68 8.47 8.66
CA LEU A 36 -3.09 8.44 8.26
C LEU A 36 -3.76 7.13 8.72
N ALA A 37 -3.11 5.98 8.49
CA ALA A 37 -3.63 4.69 8.93
C ALA A 37 -3.79 4.63 10.46
N CYS A 38 -2.75 5.04 11.21
CA CYS A 38 -2.80 5.10 12.67
C CYS A 38 -3.89 6.06 13.19
N ALA A 39 -4.07 7.22 12.56
CA ALA A 39 -5.10 8.18 12.95
C ALA A 39 -6.52 7.63 12.74
N LEU A 40 -6.75 6.94 11.61
CA LEU A 40 -8.03 6.28 11.34
C LEU A 40 -8.31 5.14 12.32
N ALA A 41 -7.29 4.33 12.64
CA ALA A 41 -7.41 3.27 13.64
C ALA A 41 -7.67 3.83 15.05
N ALA A 42 -6.98 4.91 15.43
CA ALA A 42 -7.23 5.62 16.69
C ALA A 42 -8.64 6.22 16.76
N ALA A 43 -9.25 6.56 15.62
CA ALA A 43 -10.65 6.97 15.51
C ALA A 43 -11.64 5.78 15.51
N GLY A 44 -11.18 4.56 15.81
CA GLY A 44 -12.01 3.36 15.95
C GLY A 44 -12.35 2.65 14.63
N ARG A 45 -11.64 2.96 13.53
CA ARG A 45 -11.85 2.29 12.24
C ARG A 45 -11.03 1.01 12.14
N ARG A 46 -11.54 0.03 11.39
CA ARG A 46 -10.77 -1.16 10.98
C ARG A 46 -9.90 -0.79 9.79
N VAL A 47 -8.58 -0.81 9.96
CA VAL A 47 -7.65 -0.26 8.95
C VAL A 47 -6.59 -1.27 8.56
N GLY A 48 -6.43 -1.42 7.25
CA GLY A 48 -5.28 -2.07 6.62
C GLY A 48 -4.32 -1.02 6.04
N LEU A 49 -3.03 -1.34 6.01
CA LEU A 49 -2.00 -0.58 5.32
C LEU A 49 -1.12 -1.53 4.52
N VAL A 50 -1.01 -1.26 3.22
CA VAL A 50 -0.14 -2.01 2.31
C VAL A 50 0.90 -1.07 1.69
N ASP A 51 2.17 -1.45 1.83
CA ASP A 51 3.30 -0.81 1.15
C ASP A 51 3.63 -1.57 -0.13
N VAL A 52 3.41 -0.87 -1.25
CA VAL A 52 3.58 -1.42 -2.60
C VAL A 52 4.82 -0.87 -3.31
N ASP A 53 5.69 -0.15 -2.59
CA ASP A 53 7.03 0.21 -3.07
C ASP A 53 7.96 -0.99 -2.91
N VAL A 54 7.94 -1.88 -3.92
CA VAL A 54 8.74 -3.12 -3.89
C VAL A 54 10.25 -2.88 -3.92
N HIS A 55 10.70 -1.69 -4.32
CA HIS A 55 12.13 -1.37 -4.49
C HIS A 55 12.72 -0.68 -3.25
N GLY A 56 11.92 0.10 -2.54
CA GLY A 56 12.32 0.79 -1.32
C GLY A 56 11.27 0.69 -0.23
N PRO A 57 10.87 -0.53 0.21
CA PRO A 57 9.83 -0.68 1.21
C PRO A 57 10.30 -0.04 2.52
N SER A 58 9.51 0.90 3.03
CA SER A 58 9.86 1.64 4.24
C SER A 58 9.02 1.20 5.44
N LEU A 59 7.88 0.56 5.19
CA LEU A 59 6.93 0.18 6.21
C LEU A 59 7.56 -0.66 7.34
N PRO A 60 8.39 -1.70 7.08
CA PRO A 60 8.97 -2.51 8.15
C PRO A 60 9.86 -1.72 9.12
N THR A 61 10.61 -0.74 8.60
CA THR A 61 11.43 0.15 9.41
C THR A 61 10.56 1.09 10.25
N MET A 62 9.46 1.58 9.66
CA MET A 62 8.58 2.55 10.30
C MET A 62 7.72 1.98 11.43
N VAL A 63 7.26 0.73 11.30
CA VAL A 63 6.37 0.12 12.31
C VAL A 63 7.11 -0.45 13.51
N GLY A 64 8.45 -0.57 13.43
CA GLY A 64 9.35 -0.98 14.50
C GLY A 64 9.24 -2.46 14.87
N GLY A 65 10.36 -3.16 15.05
CA GLY A 65 10.39 -4.57 15.48
C GLY A 65 11.37 -5.44 14.70
N ARG A 66 11.85 -6.54 15.32
CA ARG A 66 12.66 -7.56 14.64
C ARG A 66 11.74 -8.46 13.80
N TRP A 67 11.20 -7.94 12.71
CA TRP A 67 10.28 -8.66 11.80
C TRP A 67 10.98 -9.68 10.88
N GLY A 68 12.27 -9.94 11.12
CA GLY A 68 13.11 -10.83 10.32
C GLY A 68 12.82 -12.33 10.47
N GLU A 69 11.77 -12.71 11.20
CA GLU A 69 11.38 -14.13 11.36
C GLU A 69 10.15 -14.52 10.53
N VAL A 70 9.51 -13.57 9.84
CA VAL A 70 8.33 -13.85 8.99
C VAL A 70 8.75 -14.08 7.54
N THR A 71 9.86 -14.79 7.25
CA THR A 71 10.41 -14.63 5.89
C THR A 71 11.30 -15.70 5.29
N SER A 72 10.68 -16.77 4.83
CA SER A 72 11.11 -17.48 3.62
C SER A 72 9.91 -18.08 2.87
N CYS A 73 8.96 -18.66 3.60
CA CYS A 73 7.79 -19.31 3.01
C CYS A 73 6.79 -18.36 2.33
N LEU A 74 6.71 -17.08 2.72
CA LEU A 74 5.77 -16.12 2.10
C LEU A 74 6.22 -15.66 0.71
N LEU A 75 7.52 -15.60 0.45
CA LEU A 75 8.04 -15.18 -0.85
C LEU A 75 7.73 -16.22 -1.92
N ASP A 76 7.90 -17.51 -1.60
CA ASP A 76 7.53 -18.60 -2.50
C ASP A 76 6.02 -18.60 -2.79
N ARG A 77 5.18 -18.29 -1.80
CA ARG A 77 3.71 -18.14 -1.99
C ARG A 77 3.37 -16.99 -2.93
N LEU A 78 4.05 -15.84 -2.83
CA LEU A 78 3.88 -14.74 -3.79
C LEU A 78 4.30 -15.16 -5.19
N LEU A 79 5.43 -15.86 -5.34
CA LEU A 79 5.95 -16.24 -6.66
C LEU A 79 5.15 -17.37 -7.33
N GLN A 80 4.29 -18.07 -6.58
CA GLN A 80 3.38 -19.10 -7.10
C GLN A 80 2.01 -18.52 -7.44
N VAL A 81 1.50 -18.86 -8.62
CA VAL A 81 0.21 -18.37 -9.12
C VAL A 81 -0.99 -18.97 -8.35
N ASP A 82 -0.79 -20.11 -7.68
CA ASP A 82 -1.78 -20.86 -6.88
C ASP A 82 -1.54 -20.79 -5.35
N GLY A 83 -0.75 -19.82 -4.88
CA GLY A 83 -0.33 -19.73 -3.47
C GLY A 83 -1.48 -19.55 -2.47
N GLU A 84 -1.30 -20.12 -1.27
CA GLU A 84 -2.11 -19.83 -0.07
C GLU A 84 -2.20 -18.32 0.20
N LEU A 85 -3.26 -17.89 0.90
CA LEU A 85 -3.46 -16.49 1.27
C LEU A 85 -2.27 -15.92 2.04
N LEU A 86 -1.96 -14.65 1.76
CA LEU A 86 -0.98 -13.89 2.53
C LEU A 86 -1.65 -13.45 3.83
N VAL A 87 -0.98 -13.69 4.95
CA VAL A 87 -1.48 -13.27 6.27
C VAL A 87 -0.86 -11.91 6.59
N PRO A 88 -1.65 -10.85 6.80
CA PRO A 88 -1.11 -9.55 7.18
C PRO A 88 -0.55 -9.61 8.60
N LEU A 89 0.49 -8.82 8.85
CA LEU A 89 0.99 -8.59 10.19
C LEU A 89 -0.01 -7.71 10.95
N GLU A 90 -0.29 -8.02 12.21
CA GLU A 90 -1.11 -7.17 13.06
C GLU A 90 -0.23 -6.40 14.06
N ALA A 91 -0.22 -5.07 13.97
CA ALA A 91 0.50 -4.20 14.90
C ALA A 91 -0.14 -2.80 14.94
N HIS A 92 -0.06 -2.12 16.08
CA HIS A 92 -0.61 -0.76 16.27
C HIS A 92 -2.11 -0.64 15.95
N GLY A 93 -2.87 -1.73 16.07
CA GLY A 93 -4.30 -1.77 15.68
C GLY A 93 -4.53 -1.81 14.16
N LEU A 94 -3.48 -2.08 13.37
CA LEU A 94 -3.50 -2.14 11.91
C LEU A 94 -3.22 -3.56 11.42
N LYS A 95 -3.80 -3.91 10.26
CA LYS A 95 -3.32 -5.00 9.41
C LYS A 95 -2.29 -4.46 8.43
N LEU A 96 -1.11 -5.04 8.37
CA LEU A 96 0.05 -4.52 7.66
C LEU A 96 0.55 -5.52 6.62
N MET A 97 0.84 -5.03 5.41
CA MET A 97 1.46 -5.82 4.36
C MET A 97 2.55 -5.01 3.64
N SER A 98 3.66 -5.64 3.29
CA SER A 98 4.76 -5.01 2.54
C SER A 98 5.67 -6.08 1.95
N MET A 99 6.27 -5.79 0.79
CA MET A 99 7.39 -6.60 0.30
C MET A 99 8.53 -6.68 1.30
N GLY A 100 8.76 -5.65 2.11
CA GLY A 100 9.85 -5.65 3.07
C GLY A 100 9.64 -6.64 4.24
N PHE A 101 8.40 -7.10 4.50
CA PHE A 101 8.13 -8.20 5.42
C PHE A 101 8.40 -9.57 4.77
N ILE A 102 8.19 -9.67 3.46
CA ILE A 102 8.25 -10.91 2.69
C ILE A 102 9.63 -11.14 2.05
N ASN A 103 10.45 -10.10 1.93
CA ASN A 103 11.83 -10.21 1.53
C ASN A 103 12.67 -9.03 2.06
N PRO A 104 13.25 -9.15 3.28
CA PRO A 104 14.03 -8.07 3.88
C PRO A 104 15.34 -7.77 3.14
N GLY A 105 15.81 -8.68 2.26
CA GLY A 105 16.92 -8.44 1.34
C GLY A 105 16.38 -8.13 -0.04
N ALA A 106 16.07 -6.87 -0.33
CA ALA A 106 15.50 -6.40 -1.60
C ALA A 106 16.14 -7.10 -2.81
N LEU A 107 15.46 -8.14 -3.33
CA LEU A 107 15.86 -8.76 -4.58
C LEU A 107 15.53 -7.73 -5.68
N PRO A 108 16.46 -7.41 -6.59
CA PRO A 108 16.16 -6.51 -7.69
C PRO A 108 15.16 -7.19 -8.64
N LEU A 109 13.87 -7.00 -8.36
CA LEU A 109 12.77 -7.38 -9.24
C LEU A 109 12.86 -6.50 -10.49
N ARG A 110 12.69 -7.10 -11.68
CA ARG A 110 12.70 -6.36 -12.95
C ARG A 110 11.27 -6.11 -13.43
N GLY A 111 11.02 -4.88 -13.89
CA GLY A 111 9.79 -4.34 -14.53
C GLY A 111 8.57 -5.27 -14.58
N ALA A 112 8.58 -6.25 -15.49
CA ALA A 112 7.44 -7.14 -15.74
C ALA A 112 6.93 -7.94 -14.52
N LYS A 113 7.75 -8.11 -13.47
CA LYS A 113 7.35 -8.82 -12.24
C LYS A 113 6.82 -7.91 -11.14
N VAL A 114 6.94 -6.59 -11.26
CA VAL A 114 6.52 -5.65 -10.19
C VAL A 114 5.01 -5.59 -10.07
N THR A 115 4.30 -5.31 -11.18
CA THR A 115 2.83 -5.18 -11.16
C THR A 115 2.13 -6.44 -10.63
N PRO A 116 2.45 -7.67 -11.10
CA PRO A 116 1.82 -8.88 -10.59
C PRO A 116 2.04 -9.10 -9.09
N ILE A 117 3.24 -8.80 -8.58
CA ILE A 117 3.54 -8.92 -7.15
C ILE A 117 2.69 -7.94 -6.35
N VAL A 118 2.58 -6.69 -6.80
CA VAL A 118 1.75 -5.70 -6.11
C VAL A 118 0.27 -6.10 -6.13
N GLN A 119 -0.23 -6.58 -7.26
CA GLN A 119 -1.60 -7.11 -7.37
C GLN A 119 -1.83 -8.25 -6.37
N GLN A 120 -0.84 -9.13 -6.15
CA GLN A 120 -0.95 -10.19 -5.15
C GLN A 120 -0.93 -9.65 -3.72
N LEU A 121 -0.07 -8.68 -3.39
CA LEU A 121 -0.06 -8.07 -2.04
C LEU A 121 -1.41 -7.49 -1.65
N ILE A 122 -2.11 -6.86 -2.60
CA ILE A 122 -3.44 -6.29 -2.34
C ILE A 122 -4.52 -7.38 -2.41
N GLY A 123 -4.54 -8.16 -3.49
CA GLY A 123 -5.62 -9.09 -3.82
C GLY A 123 -5.55 -10.47 -3.17
N ARG A 124 -4.42 -10.86 -2.58
CA ARG A 124 -4.25 -12.18 -1.91
C ARG A 124 -4.00 -12.08 -0.41
N THR A 125 -3.94 -10.87 0.14
CA THR A 125 -3.85 -10.69 1.59
C THR A 125 -5.20 -10.91 2.24
N ALA A 126 -5.21 -11.67 3.33
CA ALA A 126 -6.38 -11.94 4.15
C ALA A 126 -6.74 -10.71 5.01
N TRP A 127 -7.15 -9.63 4.35
CA TRP A 127 -7.55 -8.37 4.99
C TRP A 127 -8.76 -8.57 5.91
N GLY A 128 -9.68 -9.46 5.54
CA GLY A 128 -10.98 -9.57 6.18
C GLY A 128 -11.75 -8.26 6.09
N GLU A 129 -12.58 -7.99 7.09
CA GLU A 129 -13.41 -6.80 7.14
C GLU A 129 -12.61 -5.54 7.50
N LEU A 130 -12.53 -4.58 6.57
CA LEU A 130 -11.87 -3.28 6.79
C LEU A 130 -12.81 -2.13 6.41
N ASP A 131 -12.76 -1.04 7.18
CA ASP A 131 -13.40 0.22 6.78
C ASP A 131 -12.53 0.95 5.75
N TYR A 132 -11.20 0.89 5.95
CA TYR A 132 -10.21 1.52 5.07
C TYR A 132 -9.02 0.60 4.79
N LEU A 133 -8.60 0.54 3.53
CA LEU A 133 -7.28 0.06 3.14
C LEU A 133 -6.47 1.24 2.59
N ILE A 134 -5.39 1.57 3.28
CA ILE A 134 -4.44 2.60 2.85
C ILE A 134 -3.37 1.93 1.99
N VAL A 135 -3.15 2.45 0.78
CA VAL A 135 -2.17 1.93 -0.17
C VAL A 135 -1.03 2.94 -0.30
N ASP A 136 0.14 2.63 0.25
CA ASP A 136 1.34 3.43 0.08
C ASP A 136 1.98 3.14 -1.28
N MET A 137 1.63 3.96 -2.28
CA MET A 137 1.98 3.76 -3.69
C MET A 137 3.49 3.92 -3.93
N PRO A 138 4.10 3.29 -4.96
CA PRO A 138 5.46 3.62 -5.36
C PRO A 138 5.55 5.10 -5.80
N PRO A 139 6.74 5.74 -5.77
CA PRO A 139 6.88 7.11 -6.26
C PRO A 139 6.70 7.21 -7.79
N GLY A 140 6.28 8.38 -8.26
CA GLY A 140 6.15 8.70 -9.68
C GLY A 140 4.69 8.75 -10.15
N THR A 141 4.48 8.58 -11.46
CA THR A 141 3.17 8.53 -12.12
C THR A 141 3.16 7.44 -13.21
N GLY A 142 3.89 6.35 -12.97
CA GLY A 142 4.10 5.28 -13.94
C GLY A 142 2.94 4.26 -13.98
N ASP A 143 3.04 3.31 -14.91
CA ASP A 143 1.98 2.34 -15.23
C ASP A 143 1.50 1.53 -14.02
N VAL A 144 2.38 1.23 -13.05
CA VAL A 144 1.99 0.51 -11.82
C VAL A 144 0.88 1.25 -11.07
N GLN A 145 0.96 2.58 -10.93
CA GLN A 145 -0.08 3.33 -10.21
C GLN A 145 -1.42 3.31 -10.97
N LEU A 146 -1.38 3.41 -12.30
CA LEU A 146 -2.57 3.38 -13.14
C LEU A 146 -3.24 2.01 -13.11
N THR A 147 -2.46 0.94 -13.26
CA THR A 147 -2.97 -0.44 -13.23
C THR A 147 -3.61 -0.76 -11.87
N LEU A 148 -2.94 -0.44 -10.75
CA LEU A 148 -3.51 -0.68 -9.42
C LEU A 148 -4.77 0.13 -9.14
N SER A 149 -4.80 1.36 -9.66
CA SER A 149 -5.97 2.23 -9.56
C SER A 149 -7.19 1.64 -10.27
N GLN A 150 -6.98 0.95 -11.40
CA GLN A 150 -8.02 0.30 -12.18
C GLN A 150 -8.43 -1.06 -11.60
N ASP A 151 -7.47 -1.87 -11.13
CA ASP A 151 -7.72 -3.24 -10.68
C ASP A 151 -8.48 -3.33 -9.36
N PHE A 152 -8.34 -2.32 -8.48
CA PHE A 152 -8.83 -2.38 -7.09
C PHE A 152 -9.87 -1.31 -6.74
N GLU A 153 -10.50 -0.65 -7.73
CA GLU A 153 -11.53 0.37 -7.49
C GLU A 153 -11.14 1.40 -6.39
N VAL A 154 -9.95 2.01 -6.55
CA VAL A 154 -9.45 2.99 -5.60
C VAL A 154 -10.45 4.13 -5.44
N SER A 155 -10.87 4.40 -4.20
CA SER A 155 -11.96 5.32 -3.88
C SER A 155 -11.54 6.78 -3.85
N ALA A 156 -10.28 7.05 -3.48
CA ALA A 156 -9.73 8.39 -3.37
C ALA A 156 -8.20 8.36 -3.36
N ALA A 157 -7.60 9.50 -3.73
CA ALA A 157 -6.16 9.72 -3.66
C ALA A 157 -5.81 10.86 -2.70
N VAL A 158 -4.72 10.67 -1.95
CA VAL A 158 -4.03 11.69 -1.16
C VAL A 158 -2.64 11.85 -1.74
N LEU A 159 -2.31 13.06 -2.21
CA LEU A 159 -1.00 13.36 -2.77
C LEU A 159 -0.09 13.98 -1.71
N VAL A 160 1.15 13.52 -1.63
CA VAL A 160 2.16 14.06 -0.72
C VAL A 160 3.20 14.83 -1.51
N THR A 161 3.50 16.04 -1.05
CA THR A 161 4.47 16.95 -1.67
C THR A 161 5.28 17.68 -0.60
N THR A 162 6.16 18.57 -1.05
CA THR A 162 7.01 19.42 -0.21
C THR A 162 6.92 20.88 -0.71
N PRO A 163 7.27 21.88 0.12
CA PRO A 163 7.12 23.29 -0.25
C PRO A 163 8.06 23.76 -1.38
N GLN A 164 8.97 22.90 -1.86
CA GLN A 164 9.85 23.28 -2.97
C GLN A 164 9.05 23.40 -4.28
N ARG A 165 9.26 24.50 -5.01
CA ARG A 165 8.58 24.81 -6.29
C ARG A 165 8.55 23.65 -7.29
N LEU A 166 9.63 22.88 -7.39
CA LEU A 166 9.71 21.74 -8.30
C LEU A 166 8.75 20.61 -7.91
N SER A 167 8.42 20.45 -6.62
CA SER A 167 7.48 19.42 -6.15
C SER A 167 6.03 19.78 -6.47
N PHE A 168 5.67 21.07 -6.49
CA PHE A 168 4.34 21.53 -6.89
C PHE A 168 3.98 21.16 -8.33
N VAL A 169 4.92 21.37 -9.27
CA VAL A 169 4.68 21.02 -10.69
C VAL A 169 4.42 19.53 -10.85
N ASP A 170 5.10 18.69 -10.08
CA ASP A 170 4.90 17.26 -10.15
C ASP A 170 3.58 16.84 -9.48
N VAL A 171 3.19 17.47 -8.37
CA VAL A 171 1.89 17.20 -7.73
C VAL A 171 0.72 17.45 -8.68
N VAL A 172 0.79 18.49 -9.52
CA VAL A 172 -0.24 18.78 -10.54
C VAL A 172 -0.38 17.61 -11.51
N LYS A 173 0.75 17.05 -11.99
CA LYS A 173 0.72 15.85 -12.85
C LYS A 173 0.15 14.64 -12.14
N GLY A 174 0.40 14.51 -10.83
CA GLY A 174 -0.20 13.48 -9.98
C GLY A 174 -1.72 13.58 -9.94
N VAL A 175 -2.26 14.80 -9.76
CA VAL A 175 -3.71 15.06 -9.79
C VAL A 175 -4.27 14.67 -11.15
N GLU A 176 -3.67 15.16 -12.24
CA GLU A 176 -4.11 14.86 -13.61
C GLU A 176 -4.10 13.36 -13.93
N MET A 177 -3.17 12.60 -13.33
CA MET A 177 -3.11 11.15 -13.50
C MET A 177 -4.31 10.45 -12.86
N PHE A 178 -4.65 10.79 -11.61
CA PHE A 178 -5.83 10.23 -10.94
C PHE A 178 -7.14 10.68 -11.59
N ASP A 179 -7.22 11.92 -12.07
CA ASP A 179 -8.39 12.43 -12.82
C ASP A 179 -8.64 11.60 -14.09
N LYS A 180 -7.60 11.19 -14.82
CA LYS A 180 -7.71 10.35 -16.02
C LYS A 180 -8.32 8.97 -15.76
N VAL A 181 -8.17 8.45 -14.54
CA VAL A 181 -8.75 7.16 -14.12
C VAL A 181 -9.99 7.34 -13.25
N GLY A 182 -10.53 8.57 -13.15
CA GLY A 182 -11.77 8.87 -12.45
C GLY A 182 -11.68 8.81 -10.93
N ILE A 183 -10.48 8.88 -10.37
CA ILE A 183 -10.26 8.82 -8.91
C ILE A 183 -10.15 10.25 -8.37
N PRO A 184 -10.98 10.65 -7.40
CA PRO A 184 -10.90 11.98 -6.82
C PRO A 184 -9.65 12.12 -5.95
N THR A 185 -8.84 13.15 -6.24
CA THR A 185 -7.81 13.60 -5.29
C THR A 185 -8.48 14.41 -4.19
N VAL A 186 -8.58 13.85 -2.99
CA VAL A 186 -9.33 14.45 -1.86
C VAL A 186 -8.47 15.34 -0.98
N ALA A 187 -7.14 15.22 -1.07
CA ALA A 187 -6.20 16.04 -0.31
C ALA A 187 -4.84 16.12 -0.99
N VAL A 188 -4.16 17.25 -0.78
CA VAL A 188 -2.73 17.43 -1.02
C VAL A 188 -2.06 17.77 0.31
N MET A 189 -1.15 16.91 0.74
CA MET A 189 -0.40 17.05 1.98
C MET A 189 0.97 17.65 1.68
N GLU A 190 1.17 18.90 2.08
CA GLU A 190 2.50 19.49 2.11
C GLU A 190 3.24 19.00 3.36
N ASN A 191 4.37 18.34 3.15
CA ASN A 191 5.22 17.82 4.21
C ASN A 191 6.57 18.56 4.24
N MET A 192 7.29 18.47 5.36
CA MET A 192 8.56 19.16 5.58
C MET A 192 8.45 20.69 5.44
N ALA A 193 7.31 21.23 5.88
CA ALA A 193 7.03 22.66 5.98
C ALA A 193 7.45 23.23 7.34
#